data_AF-F8PXA8-F1
#
_entry.id   AF-F8PXA8-F1
#
_cell.length_a   1.000
_cell.length_b   1.000
_cell.length_c   1.000
_cell.angle_alpha   90.00
_cell.angle_beta   90.00
_cell.angle_gamma   90.00
#
_symmetry.space_group_name_H-M   'P 1'
#
loop_
_entity.id
_entity.type
_entity.pdbx_description
1 polymer ?
#
loop_
_entity_poly.entity_id
_entity_poly.type
_entity_poly.pdbx_seq_one_letter_code
_entity_poly.pdbx_strand_id
1 'polypeptide(L)'
;LHNPPQHILSLDNPYTRYALDLFLMTTNASEETYNKARDAYYRLHLEHCDRIMSFYQVKQYVTEASGVDSITNDMCLNSCLEYTGPFAKFEVCPMCNEH
;
A
#
# COMPACT_ATOMS: atom_id res chain seq x y z
N LEU A 1 10.59 19.48 -8.01
CA LEU A 1 10.77 19.49 -6.55
C LEU A 1 9.40 19.22 -5.93
N HIS A 2 9.13 17.98 -5.52
CA HIS A 2 7.96 17.70 -4.70
C HIS A 2 8.21 18.32 -3.34
N ASN A 3 7.32 19.19 -2.90
CA ASN A 3 7.37 19.81 -1.59
C ASN A 3 6.88 18.75 -0.60
N PRO A 4 7.77 18.07 0.16
CA PRO A 4 7.34 16.98 1.02
C PRO A 4 6.38 17.53 2.08
N PRO A 5 5.33 16.77 2.44
CA PRO A 5 4.43 17.16 3.51
C PRO A 5 5.24 17.49 4.78
N GLN A 6 5.15 18.73 5.25
CA GLN A 6 5.81 19.16 6.51
C GLN A 6 4.95 18.90 7.75
N HIS A 7 3.76 18.31 7.58
CA HIS A 7 2.84 18.02 8.66
C HIS A 7 3.12 16.63 9.24
N ILE A 8 3.31 16.58 10.57
CA ILE A 8 3.42 15.31 11.31
C ILE A 8 2.11 14.55 11.15
N LEU A 9 2.17 13.31 10.68
CA LEU A 9 1.05 12.36 10.72
C LEU A 9 0.45 12.30 12.12
N SER A 10 -0.69 12.97 12.33
CA SER A 10 -1.47 12.85 13.55
C SER A 10 -2.21 11.51 13.52
N LEU A 11 -1.93 10.68 14.52
CA LEU A 11 -2.57 9.37 14.73
C LEU A 11 -3.60 9.44 15.87
N ASP A 12 -4.13 10.62 16.15
CA ASP A 12 -5.05 10.86 17.26
C ASP A 12 -6.40 10.16 17.04
N ASN A 13 -6.76 9.89 15.78
CA ASN A 13 -7.93 9.09 15.45
C ASN A 13 -7.61 7.58 15.58
N PRO A 14 -8.25 6.85 16.50
CA PRO A 14 -7.98 5.43 16.71
C PRO A 14 -8.30 4.57 15.49
N TYR A 15 -9.26 4.95 14.64
CA TYR A 15 -9.58 4.22 13.42
C TYR A 15 -8.54 4.43 12.32
N THR A 16 -7.97 5.64 12.24
CA THR A 16 -6.83 5.91 11.37
C THR A 16 -5.62 5.07 11.80
N ARG A 17 -5.35 5.02 13.11
CA ARG A 17 -4.29 4.18 13.65
C ARG A 17 -4.52 2.71 13.33
N TYR A 18 -5.73 2.21 13.58
CA TYR A 18 -6.09 0.82 13.28
C TYR A 18 -5.94 0.47 11.79
N ALA A 19 -6.40 1.36 10.89
CA ALA A 19 -6.26 1.16 9.45
C ALA A 19 -4.79 1.06 9.03
N LEU A 20 -3.92 1.90 9.59
CA LEU A 20 -2.48 1.86 9.32
C LEU A 20 -1.83 0.60 9.87
N ASP A 21 -2.14 0.20 11.11
CA ASP A 21 -1.62 -1.03 11.70
C ASP A 21 -2.05 -2.24 10.85
N LEU A 22 -3.31 -2.28 10.42
CA LEU A 22 -3.82 -3.32 9.52
C LEU A 22 -3.10 -3.31 8.17
N PHE A 23 -2.91 -2.14 7.56
CA PHE A 23 -2.19 -1.99 6.29
C PHE A 23 -0.77 -2.52 6.39
N LEU A 24 -0.03 -2.12 7.43
CA LEU A 24 1.34 -2.56 7.69
C LEU A 24 1.44 -4.06 7.94
N MET A 25 0.48 -4.65 8.68
CA MET A 25 0.39 -6.09 8.90
C MET A 25 0.12 -6.87 7.62
N THR A 26 -0.55 -6.26 6.64
CA THR A 26 -0.91 -6.90 5.36
C THR A 26 0.02 -6.54 4.21
N THR A 27 1.20 -5.98 4.47
CA THR A 27 2.16 -5.57 3.42
C THR A 27 2.60 -6.72 2.50
N ASN A 28 2.65 -7.95 3.02
CA ASN A 28 2.98 -9.16 2.27
C ASN A 28 1.74 -9.97 1.84
N ALA A 29 0.54 -9.41 1.99
CA ALA A 29 -0.72 -10.05 1.67
C ALA A 29 -1.47 -9.29 0.57
N SER A 30 -2.55 -9.87 0.05
CA SER A 30 -3.37 -9.19 -0.96
C SER A 30 -4.21 -8.08 -0.33
N GLU A 31 -4.63 -7.13 -1.17
CA GLU A 31 -5.66 -6.14 -0.82
C GLU A 31 -6.94 -6.81 -0.27
N GLU A 32 -7.29 -7.99 -0.81
CA GLU A 32 -8.42 -8.76 -0.34
C GLU A 32 -8.27 -9.21 1.12
N THR A 33 -7.05 -9.55 1.56
CA THR A 33 -6.77 -9.89 2.96
C THR A 33 -7.04 -8.70 3.88
N TYR A 34 -6.62 -7.49 3.50
CA TYR A 34 -6.92 -6.27 4.25
C TYR A 34 -8.44 -6.06 4.37
N ASN A 35 -9.15 -6.12 3.24
CA ASN A 35 -10.60 -5.88 3.20
C ASN A 35 -11.36 -6.93 4.04
N LYS A 36 -10.98 -8.21 3.98
CA LYS A 36 -11.59 -9.27 4.79
C LYS A 36 -11.37 -9.07 6.29
N ALA A 37 -10.18 -8.62 6.70
CA ALA A 37 -9.88 -8.34 8.10
C ALA A 37 -10.68 -7.13 8.61
N ARG A 38 -10.78 -6.07 7.80
CA ARG A 38 -11.65 -4.93 8.06
C ARG A 38 -13.12 -5.33 8.19
N ASP A 39 -13.62 -6.17 7.29
CA ASP A 39 -15.00 -6.66 7.34
C ASP A 39 -15.25 -7.54 8.57
N ALA A 40 -14.24 -8.29 9.03
CA ALA A 40 -14.32 -9.05 10.27
C ALA A 40 -14.48 -8.16 11.50
N TYR A 41 -13.79 -7.02 11.54
CA TYR A 41 -13.98 -6.01 12.58
C TYR A 41 -15.43 -5.47 12.58
N TYR A 42 -15.96 -5.12 11.40
CA TYR A 42 -17.32 -4.57 11.29
C TYR A 42 -18.41 -5.54 11.74
N ARG A 43 -18.22 -6.85 11.57
CA ARG A 43 -19.18 -7.85 12.06
C ARG A 43 -19.34 -7.83 13.59
N LEU A 44 -18.36 -7.35 14.33
CA LEU A 44 -18.40 -7.24 15.79
C LEU A 44 -18.73 -5.82 16.29
N HIS A 45 -18.52 -4.80 15.44
CA HIS A 45 -18.63 -3.38 15.78
C HIS A 45 -19.48 -2.63 14.75
N LEU A 46 -20.76 -3.00 14.65
CA LEU A 46 -21.68 -2.43 13.66
C LEU A 46 -21.86 -0.91 13.82
N GLU A 47 -21.76 -0.40 15.05
CA GLU A 47 -21.80 1.04 15.38
C GLU A 47 -20.62 1.84 14.80
N HIS A 48 -19.62 1.13 14.27
CA HIS A 48 -18.40 1.68 13.68
C HIS A 48 -18.21 1.22 12.24
N CYS A 49 -19.24 0.66 11.60
CA CYS A 49 -19.19 0.42 10.17
C CYS A 49 -18.81 1.74 9.46
N ASP A 50 -17.92 1.64 8.49
CA ASP A 50 -17.40 2.77 7.70
C ASP A 50 -16.38 3.70 8.38
N ARG A 51 -15.95 3.41 9.62
CA ARG A 51 -14.90 4.21 10.29
C ARG A 51 -13.48 3.81 9.90
N ILE A 52 -13.26 2.58 9.44
CA ILE A 52 -11.94 2.08 9.03
C ILE A 52 -11.78 2.26 7.52
N MET A 53 -10.68 2.91 7.13
CA MET A 53 -10.34 3.15 5.72
C MET A 53 -10.31 1.84 4.92
N SER A 54 -10.73 1.90 3.65
CA SER A 54 -10.43 0.85 2.68
C SER A 54 -8.94 0.75 2.39
N PHE A 55 -8.52 -0.34 1.76
CA PHE A 55 -7.13 -0.52 1.34
C PHE A 55 -6.67 0.65 0.45
N TYR A 56 -7.49 1.05 -0.52
CA TYR A 56 -7.24 2.21 -1.37
C TYR A 56 -7.07 3.50 -0.55
N GLN A 57 -7.99 3.77 0.39
CA GLN A 57 -7.96 4.98 1.19
C GLN A 57 -6.73 5.05 2.09
N VAL A 58 -6.37 3.96 2.77
CA VAL A 58 -5.16 3.93 3.63
C VAL A 58 -3.89 4.03 2.79
N LYS A 59 -3.85 3.41 1.60
CA LYS A 59 -2.73 3.54 0.67
C LYS A 59 -2.55 4.98 0.21
N GLN A 60 -3.64 5.63 -0.22
CA GLN A 60 -3.63 7.04 -0.60
C GLN A 60 -3.19 7.92 0.57
N TYR A 61 -3.72 7.67 1.78
CA TYR A 61 -3.34 8.39 2.99
C TYR A 61 -1.84 8.26 3.30
N VAL A 62 -1.27 7.07 3.19
CA VAL A 62 0.18 6.84 3.37
C VAL A 62 0.99 7.58 2.32
N THR A 63 0.57 7.55 1.05
CA THR A 63 1.25 8.26 -0.05
C THR A 63 1.22 9.77 0.15
N GLU A 64 0.06 10.35 0.46
CA GLU A 64 -0.10 11.77 0.72
C GLU A 64 0.73 12.22 1.93
N ALA A 65 0.80 11.39 2.97
CA ALA A 65 1.45 11.76 4.20
C ALA A 65 2.98 11.55 4.20
N SER A 66 3.46 10.51 3.52
CA SER A 66 4.90 10.23 3.40
C SER A 66 5.54 10.92 2.21
N GLY A 67 4.76 11.34 1.21
CA GLY A 67 5.26 11.74 -0.10
C GLY A 67 5.88 10.59 -0.90
N VAL A 68 5.77 9.35 -0.40
CA VAL A 68 6.26 8.14 -1.05
C VAL A 68 5.07 7.47 -1.73
N ASP A 69 5.01 7.62 -3.06
CA ASP A 69 4.11 6.81 -3.87
C ASP A 69 4.72 5.40 -4.01
N SER A 70 3.87 4.37 -3.89
CA SER A 70 4.33 3.01 -4.17
C SER A 70 4.56 2.91 -5.66
N ILE A 71 5.83 2.98 -6.09
CA ILE A 71 6.15 2.72 -7.48
C ILE A 71 5.88 1.24 -7.69
N THR A 72 4.74 0.93 -8.32
CA THR A 72 4.44 -0.42 -8.77
C THR A 72 5.27 -0.60 -10.02
N ASN A 73 6.57 -0.79 -9.85
CA ASN A 73 7.47 -1.01 -10.97
C ASN A 73 7.15 -2.39 -11.53
N ASP A 74 6.94 -2.45 -12.85
CA ASP A 74 7.10 -3.69 -13.59
C ASP A 74 8.53 -4.15 -13.35
N MET A 75 8.73 -5.11 -12.45
CA MET A 75 10.04 -5.66 -12.12
C MET A 75 10.05 -7.13 -12.46
N CYS A 76 11.25 -7.64 -12.74
CA CYS A 76 11.47 -9.08 -12.71
C CYS A 76 11.02 -9.66 -11.36
N LEU A 77 10.40 -10.84 -11.37
CA LEU A 77 9.95 -11.58 -10.18
C LEU A 77 11.05 -11.74 -9.11
N ASN A 78 12.31 -11.90 -9.54
CA ASN A 78 13.47 -12.04 -8.67
C ASN A 78 14.08 -10.70 -8.24
N SER A 79 13.41 -9.57 -8.55
CA SER A 79 13.89 -8.21 -8.29
C SER A 79 15.28 -7.91 -8.86
N CYS A 80 15.68 -8.61 -9.93
CA CYS A 80 16.99 -8.40 -10.56
C CYS A 80 17.07 -7.10 -11.36
N LEU A 81 15.94 -6.65 -11.92
CA LEU A 81 15.84 -5.48 -12.79
C LEU A 81 14.42 -4.89 -12.73
N GLU A 82 14.35 -3.56 -12.72
CA GLU A 82 13.12 -2.79 -12.98
C GLU A 82 12.96 -2.57 -14.49
N TYR A 83 11.81 -2.97 -15.05
CA TYR A 83 11.39 -2.72 -16.44
C TYR A 83 10.89 -1.28 -16.61
N THR A 84 11.75 -0.32 -16.28
CA THR A 84 11.49 1.11 -16.47
C THR A 84 12.50 1.72 -17.43
N GLY A 85 12.15 2.87 -18.02
CA GLY A 85 13.03 3.63 -18.92
C GLY A 85 13.55 2.78 -20.10
N PRO A 86 14.88 2.62 -20.26
CA PRO A 86 15.46 1.79 -21.33
C PRO A 86 15.01 0.33 -21.33
N PHE A 87 14.59 -0.19 -20.18
CA PHE A 87 14.19 -1.58 -19.99
C PHE A 87 12.68 -1.78 -20.07
N ALA A 88 11.90 -0.72 -20.31
CA ALA A 88 10.43 -0.77 -20.34
C ALA A 88 9.83 -1.68 -21.43
N LYS A 89 10.64 -2.15 -22.39
CA LYS A 89 10.22 -3.08 -23.45
C LYS A 89 10.68 -4.52 -23.23
N PHE A 90 11.31 -4.80 -22.09
CA PHE A 90 11.87 -6.12 -21.83
C PHE A 90 10.77 -7.01 -21.27
N GLU A 91 10.47 -8.10 -21.96
CA GLU A 91 9.53 -9.15 -21.52
C GLU A 91 10.23 -10.27 -20.73
N VAL A 92 11.56 -10.25 -20.70
CA VAL A 92 12.43 -11.23 -20.05
C VAL A 92 13.57 -10.50 -19.36
N CYS A 93 13.84 -10.88 -18.12
CA CYS A 93 14.95 -10.32 -17.37
C CYS A 93 16.29 -10.79 -17.97
N PRO A 94 17.19 -9.88 -18.39
CA PRO A 94 18.48 -10.27 -18.98
C PRO A 94 19.47 -10.84 -17.94
N MET A 95 19.15 -10.73 -16.65
CA MET A 95 20.00 -11.19 -15.55
C MET A 95 19.68 -12.62 -15.13
N CYS A 96 18.40 -13.00 -15.12
CA CYS A 96 17.96 -14.31 -14.64
C CYS A 96 17.08 -15.09 -15.63
N ASN A 97 16.77 -14.51 -16.80
CA ASN A 97 15.92 -15.09 -17.83
C ASN A 97 14.51 -15.49 -17.38
N GLU A 98 14.01 -14.88 -16.30
CA GLU A 98 12.62 -15.05 -15.85
C GLU A 98 11.71 -14.01 -16.51
N HIS A 99 10.46 -14.41 -16.75
CA HIS A 99 9.38 -13.56 -17.24
C HIS A 99 8.68 -12.85 -16.08
#